data_AF-A0A7W1RDS4-F1
#
_entry.id   AF-A0A7W1RDS4-F1
#
_cell.length_a   1.000
_cell.length_b   1.000
_cell.length_c   1.000
_cell.angle_alpha   90.00
_cell.angle_beta   90.00
_cell.angle_gamma   90.00
#
_symmetry.space_group_name_H-M   'P 1'
#
loop_
_entity.id
_entity.type
_entity.pdbx_description
1 polymer ?
#
loop_
_entity_poly.entity_id
_entity_poly.type
_entity_poly.pdbx_seq_one_letter_code
_entity_poly.pdbx_strand_id
1 'polypeptide(L)'
;MTYDNKYEIIPDFLSKEEFLRVYPTLHYGVTEEWFVVTTPDSQVCALALNSFPDPSLILRRFRKHKLEKKEIRLDKKLSCILAGTPFQHQVWSALLKIPLGSLVTYQDIAKDVQRPKAVRAVGSAVGANPISPLIPCHRVVGSNGRLGGYYWGLEAKRDLLRAEGAAL
;
A
#
# COMPACT_ATOMS: atom_id res chain seq x y z
N MET A 1 -16.03 3.77 9.04
CA MET A 1 -16.00 2.35 8.62
C MET A 1 -14.53 1.96 8.48
N THR A 2 -14.00 1.13 9.39
CA THR A 2 -12.58 0.75 9.42
C THR A 2 -12.33 -0.35 8.40
N TYR A 3 -11.63 -0.02 7.31
CA TYR A 3 -11.26 -0.94 6.22
C TYR A 3 -10.41 -2.15 6.68
N ASP A 4 -9.78 -2.06 7.86
CA ASP A 4 -8.71 -2.95 8.33
C ASP A 4 -9.11 -4.41 8.60
N ASN A 5 -10.41 -4.72 8.62
CA ASN A 5 -10.92 -6.09 8.83
C ASN A 5 -11.84 -6.57 7.69
N LYS A 6 -11.99 -5.77 6.62
CA LYS A 6 -12.86 -6.12 5.50
C LYS A 6 -12.19 -7.12 4.55
N TYR A 7 -10.88 -7.07 4.43
CA TYR A 7 -10.11 -7.88 3.49
C TYR A 7 -8.96 -8.62 4.16
N GLU A 8 -8.83 -9.91 3.86
CA GLU A 8 -7.63 -10.69 4.16
C GLU A 8 -6.68 -10.56 2.98
N ILE A 9 -5.53 -9.90 3.17
CA ILE A 9 -4.52 -9.75 2.11
C ILE A 9 -3.61 -10.97 2.09
N ILE A 10 -3.48 -11.59 0.92
CA ILE A 10 -2.55 -12.69 0.67
C ILE A 10 -1.53 -12.17 -0.35
N PRO A 11 -0.39 -11.61 0.10
CA PRO A 11 0.58 -11.00 -0.79
C PRO A 11 1.54 -12.04 -1.37
N ASP A 12 1.72 -11.98 -2.68
CA ASP A 12 2.85 -12.53 -3.41
C ASP A 12 3.69 -11.40 -4.01
N PHE A 13 4.94 -11.67 -4.31
CA PHE A 13 5.94 -10.65 -4.59
C PHE A 13 6.73 -10.95 -5.86
N LEU A 14 6.76 -9.99 -6.78
CA LEU A 14 7.60 -10.04 -7.97
C LEU A 14 8.53 -8.83 -8.05
N SER A 15 9.67 -9.01 -8.74
CA SER A 15 10.47 -7.88 -9.20
C SER A 15 9.66 -7.05 -10.21
N LYS A 16 10.01 -5.78 -10.40
CA LYS A 16 9.29 -4.93 -11.36
C LYS A 16 9.48 -5.40 -12.80
N GLU A 17 10.67 -5.87 -13.13
CA GLU A 17 11.03 -6.40 -14.44
C GLU A 17 10.24 -7.67 -14.74
N GLU A 18 10.18 -8.59 -13.78
CA GLU A 18 9.40 -9.82 -13.91
C GLU A 18 7.91 -9.54 -13.96
N PHE A 19 7.40 -8.66 -13.09
CA PHE A 19 6.00 -8.28 -13.08
C PHE A 19 5.56 -7.71 -14.43
N LEU A 20 6.36 -6.83 -15.04
CA LEU A 20 6.09 -6.30 -16.37
C LEU A 20 6.14 -7.37 -17.47
N ARG A 21 7.08 -8.31 -17.37
CA ARG A 21 7.21 -9.41 -18.33
C ARG A 21 6.01 -10.36 -18.27
N VAL A 22 5.57 -10.72 -17.07
CA VAL A 22 4.45 -11.65 -16.84
C VAL A 22 3.11 -10.98 -17.11
N TYR A 23 2.96 -9.72 -16.70
CA TYR A 23 1.71 -8.96 -16.82
C TYR A 23 1.92 -7.66 -17.61
N PRO A 24 2.18 -7.72 -18.93
CA PRO A 24 2.38 -6.53 -19.75
C PRO A 24 1.11 -5.67 -19.87
N THR A 25 -0.06 -6.28 -19.66
CA THR A 25 -1.36 -5.60 -19.58
C THR A 25 -1.93 -5.74 -18.18
N LEU A 26 -2.45 -4.64 -17.64
CA LEU A 26 -3.18 -4.60 -16.38
C LEU A 26 -4.57 -4.00 -16.61
N HIS A 27 -5.48 -4.34 -15.71
CA HIS A 27 -6.81 -3.76 -15.67
C HIS A 27 -6.91 -2.74 -14.54
N TYR A 28 -7.72 -1.71 -14.73
CA TYR A 28 -8.09 -0.81 -13.64
C TYR A 28 -9.59 -0.56 -13.63
N GLY A 29 -10.11 -0.24 -12.45
CA GLY A 29 -11.54 -0.08 -12.24
C GLY A 29 -11.82 0.64 -10.93
N VAL A 30 -13.07 1.06 -10.78
CA VAL A 30 -13.57 1.72 -9.58
C VAL A 30 -14.69 0.87 -9.01
N THR A 31 -14.58 0.53 -7.74
CA THR A 31 -15.64 -0.10 -6.93
C THR A 31 -16.27 0.97 -6.04
N GLU A 32 -17.22 0.60 -5.18
CA GLU A 32 -17.84 1.53 -4.23
C GLU A 32 -16.80 2.28 -3.36
N GLU A 33 -15.80 1.56 -2.84
CA GLU A 33 -14.81 2.11 -1.92
C GLU A 33 -13.43 2.34 -2.54
N TRP A 34 -13.12 1.64 -3.64
CA TRP A 34 -11.74 1.49 -4.11
C TRP A 34 -11.55 1.86 -5.56
N PHE A 35 -10.43 2.53 -5.83
CA PHE A 35 -9.78 2.51 -7.12
C PHE A 35 -8.78 1.36 -7.12
N VAL A 36 -8.90 0.44 -8.09
CA VAL A 36 -8.17 -0.83 -8.09
C VAL A 36 -7.43 -1.00 -9.39
N VAL A 37 -6.23 -1.57 -9.32
CA VAL A 37 -5.48 -2.12 -10.44
C VAL A 37 -5.28 -3.61 -10.21
N THR A 38 -5.60 -4.43 -11.22
CA THR A 38 -5.45 -5.88 -11.17
C THR A 38 -4.66 -6.40 -12.36
N THR A 39 -4.12 -7.59 -12.21
CA THR A 39 -3.68 -8.42 -13.34
C THR A 39 -4.89 -8.97 -14.12
N PRO A 40 -4.68 -9.55 -15.33
CA PRO A 40 -5.76 -10.15 -16.11
C PRO A 40 -6.45 -11.34 -15.42
N ASP A 41 -5.73 -12.07 -14.57
CA ASP A 41 -6.21 -13.14 -13.70
C ASP A 41 -6.77 -12.61 -12.36
N SER A 42 -7.14 -11.33 -12.30
CA SER A 42 -7.86 -10.69 -11.19
C SER A 42 -7.10 -10.60 -9.85
N GLN A 43 -5.77 -10.72 -9.86
CA GLN A 43 -4.97 -10.47 -8.66
C GLN A 43 -4.77 -8.96 -8.47
N VAL A 44 -4.94 -8.44 -7.25
CA VAL A 44 -4.80 -7.02 -6.95
C VAL A 44 -3.31 -6.64 -6.92
N CYS A 45 -2.90 -5.72 -7.77
CA CYS A 45 -1.51 -5.22 -7.77
C CYS A 45 -1.37 -3.82 -7.18
N ALA A 46 -2.45 -3.04 -7.16
CA ALA A 46 -2.52 -1.77 -6.46
C ALA A 46 -3.95 -1.40 -6.11
N LEU A 47 -4.12 -0.64 -5.02
CA LEU A 47 -5.43 -0.24 -4.53
C LEU A 47 -5.33 1.02 -3.66
N ALA A 48 -6.31 1.91 -3.83
CA ALA A 48 -6.43 3.19 -3.14
C ALA A 48 -7.88 3.48 -2.78
N LEU A 49 -8.13 4.11 -1.63
CA LEU A 49 -9.47 4.58 -1.28
C LEU A 49 -9.96 5.64 -2.26
N ASN A 50 -11.22 5.55 -2.67
CA ASN A 50 -11.89 6.57 -3.48
C ASN A 50 -11.93 7.94 -2.79
N SER A 51 -11.85 7.98 -1.46
CA SER A 51 -11.83 9.21 -0.66
C SER A 51 -10.48 9.92 -0.63
N PHE A 52 -9.41 9.31 -1.17
CA PHE A 52 -8.13 10.02 -1.31
C PHE A 52 -8.23 11.13 -2.38
N PRO A 53 -7.41 12.19 -2.30
CA PRO A 53 -7.57 13.37 -3.16
C PRO A 53 -7.61 13.09 -4.67
N ASP A 54 -6.78 12.15 -5.14
CA ASP A 54 -6.85 11.63 -6.51
C ASP A 54 -6.33 10.18 -6.52
N PRO A 55 -7.20 9.16 -6.41
CA PRO A 55 -6.78 7.77 -6.36
C PRO A 55 -6.26 7.25 -7.70
N SER A 56 -6.59 7.92 -8.82
CA SER A 56 -6.13 7.55 -10.16
C SER A 56 -4.63 7.76 -10.34
N LEU A 57 -3.99 8.57 -9.48
CA LEU A 57 -2.54 8.74 -9.43
C LEU A 57 -1.78 7.42 -9.26
N ILE A 58 -2.42 6.38 -8.72
CA ILE A 58 -1.82 5.06 -8.62
C ILE A 58 -1.41 4.48 -9.98
N LEU A 59 -2.13 4.82 -11.06
CA LEU A 59 -1.83 4.37 -12.42
C LEU A 59 -0.46 4.83 -12.89
N ARG A 60 0.07 5.95 -12.35
CA ARG A 60 1.42 6.44 -12.68
C ARG A 60 2.51 5.43 -12.33
N ARG A 61 2.27 4.53 -11.36
CA ARG A 61 3.19 3.43 -11.02
C ARG A 61 3.32 2.40 -12.14
N PHE A 62 2.32 2.32 -13.02
CA PHE A 62 2.19 1.30 -14.06
C PHE A 62 2.32 1.85 -15.48
N ARG A 63 2.95 3.02 -15.67
CA ARG A 63 3.10 3.68 -16.99
C ARG A 63 3.78 2.84 -18.08
N LYS A 64 4.46 1.75 -17.70
CA LYS A 64 5.11 0.81 -18.65
C LYS A 64 4.17 -0.31 -19.11
N HIS A 65 3.05 -0.50 -18.43
CA HIS A 65 2.04 -1.51 -18.76
C HIS A 65 1.00 -0.90 -19.70
N LYS A 66 0.38 -1.74 -20.52
CA LYS A 66 -0.90 -1.40 -21.14
C LYS A 66 -1.98 -1.40 -20.05
N LEU A 67 -2.76 -0.32 -19.96
CA LEU A 67 -3.82 -0.18 -18.96
C LEU A 67 -5.19 -0.20 -19.64
N GLU A 68 -6.06 -1.12 -19.21
CA GLU A 68 -7.44 -1.21 -19.72
C GLU A 68 -8.45 -1.00 -18.60
N LYS A 69 -9.48 -0.20 -18.85
CA LYS A 69 -10.57 -0.04 -17.89
C LYS A 69 -11.47 -1.28 -17.93
N LYS A 70 -11.79 -1.85 -16.76
CA LYS A 70 -12.73 -2.98 -16.61
C LYS A 70 -13.64 -2.78 -15.41
N GLU A 71 -14.76 -3.49 -15.39
CA GLU A 71 -15.51 -3.71 -14.15
C GLU A 71 -14.68 -4.66 -13.27
N ILE A 72 -14.49 -4.28 -12.01
CA ILE A 72 -13.70 -5.06 -11.04
C ILE A 72 -14.59 -5.37 -9.84
N ARG A 73 -14.51 -6.61 -9.37
CA ARG A 73 -15.13 -7.06 -8.12
C ARG A 73 -14.02 -7.56 -7.21
N LEU A 74 -14.12 -7.20 -5.94
CA LEU A 74 -13.14 -7.58 -4.92
C LEU A 74 -13.74 -8.66 -4.03
N ASP A 75 -13.00 -9.77 -3.89
CA ASP A 75 -13.32 -10.81 -2.94
C ASP A 75 -12.90 -10.42 -1.52
N LYS A 76 -13.45 -11.09 -0.51
CA LYS A 76 -13.04 -10.89 0.89
C LYS A 76 -11.57 -11.29 1.12
N LYS A 77 -11.09 -12.29 0.39
CA LYS A 77 -9.68 -12.69 0.36
C LYS A 77 -9.04 -12.08 -0.88
N LEU A 78 -8.16 -11.11 -0.68
CA LEU A 78 -7.48 -10.43 -1.77
C LEU A 78 -6.16 -11.15 -2.05
N SER A 79 -6.12 -11.92 -3.14
CA SER A 79 -4.85 -12.34 -3.74
C SER A 79 -4.18 -11.10 -4.31
N CYS A 80 -3.01 -10.77 -3.79
CA CYS A 80 -2.29 -9.57 -4.16
C CYS A 80 -0.94 -9.94 -4.76
N ILE A 81 -0.55 -9.29 -5.86
CA ILE A 81 0.77 -9.48 -6.46
C ILE A 81 1.52 -8.14 -6.56
N LEU A 82 2.55 -8.00 -5.72
CA LEU A 82 3.15 -6.71 -5.41
C LEU A 82 4.52 -6.57 -6.08
N ALA A 83 4.57 -5.69 -7.09
CA ALA A 83 5.79 -5.38 -7.82
C ALA A 83 6.71 -4.45 -7.01
N GLY A 84 7.88 -4.94 -6.60
CA GLY A 84 8.78 -4.20 -5.73
C GLY A 84 10.20 -4.78 -5.69
N THR A 85 11.09 -4.11 -4.98
CA THR A 85 12.41 -4.68 -4.65
C THR A 85 12.28 -5.63 -3.46
N PRO A 86 13.23 -6.58 -3.27
CA PRO A 86 13.22 -7.44 -2.09
C PRO A 86 13.17 -6.67 -0.76
N PHE A 87 13.80 -5.50 -0.71
CA PHE A 87 13.74 -4.63 0.48
C PHE A 87 12.36 -3.99 0.66
N GLN A 88 11.69 -3.60 -0.42
CA GLN A 88 10.30 -3.12 -0.34
C GLN A 88 9.36 -4.21 0.15
N HIS A 89 9.51 -5.44 -0.35
CA HIS A 89 8.72 -6.60 0.09
C HIS A 89 8.86 -6.82 1.59
N GLN A 90 10.09 -6.82 2.11
CA GLN A 90 10.35 -6.94 3.56
C GLN A 90 9.66 -5.82 4.37
N VAL A 91 9.75 -4.57 3.90
CA VAL A 91 9.10 -3.44 4.57
C VAL A 91 7.58 -3.57 4.54
N TRP A 92 6.97 -3.90 3.40
CA TRP A 92 5.52 -4.06 3.28
C TRP A 92 4.99 -5.21 4.15
N SER A 93 5.72 -6.33 4.21
CA SER A 93 5.41 -7.42 5.15
C SER A 93 5.53 -7.01 6.61
N ALA A 94 6.48 -6.15 6.97
CA ALA A 94 6.57 -5.58 8.32
C ALA A 94 5.39 -4.66 8.63
N LEU A 95 4.93 -3.85 7.67
CA LEU A 95 3.77 -2.97 7.85
C LEU A 95 2.49 -3.74 8.15
N LEU A 96 2.27 -4.89 7.50
CA LEU A 96 1.09 -5.74 7.72
C LEU A 96 0.99 -6.27 9.17
N LYS A 97 2.08 -6.25 9.94
CA LYS A 97 2.08 -6.66 11.35
C LYS A 97 1.61 -5.56 12.31
N ILE A 98 1.49 -4.31 11.84
CA ILE A 98 1.14 -3.18 12.71
C ILE A 98 -0.35 -3.23 13.03
N PRO A 99 -0.77 -3.37 14.30
CA PRO A 99 -2.19 -3.44 14.64
C PRO A 99 -2.96 -2.14 14.35
N LEU A 100 -4.28 -2.28 14.16
CA LEU A 100 -5.21 -1.16 14.05
C LEU A 100 -5.04 -0.18 15.23
N GLY A 101 -5.02 1.12 14.95
CA GLY A 101 -4.92 2.17 15.97
C GLY A 101 -3.54 2.32 16.62
N SER A 102 -2.56 1.49 16.23
CA SER A 102 -1.19 1.57 16.72
C SER A 102 -0.31 2.41 15.79
N LEU A 103 0.71 3.04 16.38
CA LEU A 103 1.73 3.79 15.66
C LEU A 103 3.10 3.17 15.90
N VAL A 104 3.93 3.17 14.86
CA VAL A 104 5.34 2.77 14.93
C VAL A 104 6.20 3.82 14.24
N THR A 105 7.48 3.90 14.59
CA THR A 105 8.39 4.82 13.93
C THR A 105 9.06 4.18 12.71
N TYR A 106 9.59 4.99 11.80
CA TYR A 106 10.46 4.49 10.72
C TYR A 106 11.67 3.71 11.27
N GLN A 107 12.15 4.05 12.48
CA GLN A 107 13.24 3.35 13.13
C GLN A 107 12.83 1.96 13.63
N ASP A 108 11.59 1.80 14.08
CA ASP A 108 11.06 0.49 14.52
C ASP A 108 10.95 -0.46 13.33
N ILE A 109 10.43 0.02 12.19
CA ILE A 109 10.41 -0.77 10.96
C ILE A 109 11.83 -1.11 10.50
N ALA A 110 12.78 -0.16 10.56
CA ALA A 110 14.17 -0.42 10.21
C ALA A 110 14.80 -1.52 11.09
N LYS A 111 14.42 -1.60 12.36
CA LYS A 111 14.84 -2.67 13.27
C LYS A 111 14.17 -4.01 12.94
N ASP A 112 12.85 -4.02 12.68
CA ASP A 112 12.10 -5.25 12.34
C ASP A 112 12.67 -5.92 11.07
N VAL A 113 13.03 -5.12 10.05
CA VAL A 113 13.66 -5.63 8.82
C VAL A 113 15.18 -5.84 8.94
N GLN A 114 15.72 -5.85 10.17
CA GLN A 114 17.14 -6.09 10.48
C GLN A 114 18.12 -5.14 9.77
N ARG A 115 17.70 -3.89 9.51
CA ARG A 115 18.52 -2.85 8.88
C ARG A 115 18.41 -1.53 9.64
N PRO A 116 18.87 -1.46 10.91
CA PRO A 116 18.62 -0.32 11.80
C PRO A 116 19.16 1.02 11.28
N LYS A 117 20.17 1.01 10.40
CA LYS A 117 20.74 2.23 9.77
C LYS A 117 19.97 2.71 8.53
N ALA A 118 18.98 1.95 8.05
CA ALA A 118 18.31 2.17 6.76
C ALA A 118 17.01 3.00 6.85
N VAL A 119 16.86 3.86 7.87
CA VAL A 119 15.63 4.61 8.15
C VAL A 119 15.10 5.40 6.93
N ARG A 120 15.99 6.08 6.19
CA ARG A 120 15.59 6.81 4.97
C ARG A 120 15.08 5.88 3.87
N ALA A 121 15.74 4.75 3.68
CA ALA A 121 15.32 3.75 2.69
C ALA A 121 13.98 3.13 3.08
N VAL A 122 13.74 2.88 4.38
CA VAL A 122 12.43 2.48 4.90
C VAL A 122 11.38 3.53 4.55
N GLY A 123 11.64 4.82 4.78
CA GLY A 123 10.72 5.90 4.40
C GLY A 123 10.32 5.85 2.92
N SER A 124 11.28 5.64 2.02
CA SER A 124 11.02 5.45 0.58
C SER A 124 10.20 4.19 0.28
N ALA A 125 10.47 3.07 0.96
CA ALA A 125 9.72 1.83 0.78
C ALA A 125 8.28 1.92 1.31
N VAL A 126 8.08 2.57 2.46
CA VAL A 126 6.75 2.88 3.03
C VAL A 126 5.93 3.74 2.06
N GLY A 127 6.53 4.79 1.50
CA GLY A 127 5.86 5.65 0.50
C GLY A 127 5.59 4.96 -0.84
N ALA A 128 6.33 3.91 -1.16
CA ALA A 128 6.15 3.13 -2.37
C ALA A 128 5.02 2.08 -2.27
N ASN A 129 4.38 1.94 -1.10
CA ASN A 129 3.28 0.99 -0.89
C ASN A 129 2.20 1.13 -1.98
N PRO A 130 1.90 0.05 -2.74
CA PRO A 130 0.89 0.06 -3.78
C PRO A 130 -0.54 -0.23 -3.26
N ILE A 131 -0.73 -0.72 -2.04
CA ILE A 131 -2.06 -1.07 -1.50
C ILE A 131 -2.30 -0.28 -0.22
N SER A 132 -2.85 0.91 -0.35
CA SER A 132 -3.09 1.81 0.78
C SER A 132 -4.59 2.07 0.94
N PRO A 133 -5.15 2.00 2.16
CA PRO A 133 -4.50 1.82 3.46
C PRO A 133 -4.39 0.36 3.94
N LEU A 134 -4.77 -0.65 3.14
CA LEU A 134 -4.79 -2.05 3.61
C LEU A 134 -3.41 -2.59 4.01
N ILE A 135 -2.34 -2.20 3.30
CA ILE A 135 -0.99 -2.22 3.88
C ILE A 135 -0.83 -0.88 4.63
N PRO A 136 -0.74 -0.88 5.97
CA PRO A 136 -1.00 0.32 6.77
C PRO A 136 0.20 1.27 6.88
N CYS A 137 0.64 1.81 5.74
CA CYS A 137 1.77 2.74 5.67
C CYS A 137 1.51 4.08 6.39
N HIS A 138 0.25 4.44 6.63
CA HIS A 138 -0.15 5.61 7.41
C HIS A 138 0.14 5.46 8.91
N ARG A 139 0.35 4.24 9.43
CA ARG A 139 0.71 3.98 10.85
C ARG A 139 2.18 4.27 11.18
N VAL A 140 3.00 4.62 10.17
CA VAL A 140 4.42 4.91 10.37
C VAL A 140 4.66 6.41 10.56
N VAL A 141 5.34 6.80 11.65
CA VAL A 141 5.61 8.20 12.02
C VAL A 141 7.10 8.47 12.24
N GLY A 142 7.47 9.74 12.35
CA GLY A 142 8.82 10.15 12.75
C GLY A 142 9.11 9.78 14.22
N SER A 143 10.39 9.66 14.58
CA SER A 143 10.81 9.34 15.95
C SER A 143 10.39 10.38 17.00
N ASN A 144 10.05 11.60 16.57
CA ASN A 144 9.50 12.67 17.41
C ASN A 144 7.97 12.70 17.41
N GLY A 145 7.30 11.63 16.97
CA GLY A 145 5.84 11.54 16.85
C GLY A 145 5.24 12.32 15.67
N ARG A 146 6.03 13.13 14.95
CA ARG A 146 5.51 13.94 13.85
C ARG A 146 5.13 13.06 12.66
N LEU A 147 4.02 13.41 12.02
CA LEU A 147 3.61 12.77 10.78
C LEU A 147 4.62 13.05 9.66
N GLY A 148 5.29 12.00 9.20
CA GLY A 148 6.04 12.01 7.96
C GLY A 148 5.11 12.05 6.74
N GLY A 149 5.70 12.30 5.57
CA GLY A 149 4.98 12.36 4.29
C GLY A 149 4.10 11.13 4.03
N TYR A 150 3.02 11.35 3.29
CA TYR A 150 2.09 10.32 2.86
C TYR A 150 1.79 10.50 1.38
N TYR A 151 1.76 9.39 0.63
CA TYR A 151 1.56 9.45 -0.82
C TYR A 151 0.24 10.15 -1.19
N TRP A 152 -0.80 9.98 -0.38
CA TRP A 152 -2.13 10.57 -0.57
C TRP A 152 -2.34 11.89 0.17
N GLY A 153 -1.28 12.48 0.72
CA GLY A 153 -1.34 13.74 1.48
C GLY A 153 -1.51 13.57 2.98
N LEU A 154 -1.02 14.55 3.75
CA LEU A 154 -1.01 14.47 5.21
C LEU A 154 -2.40 14.50 5.85
N GLU A 155 -3.37 15.14 5.19
CA GLU A 155 -4.77 15.16 5.65
C GLU A 155 -5.38 13.76 5.62
N ALA A 156 -5.30 13.06 4.48
CA ALA A 156 -5.73 11.67 4.36
C ALA A 156 -5.07 10.77 5.42
N LYS A 157 -3.76 10.95 5.69
CA LYS A 157 -3.07 10.22 6.76
C LYS A 157 -3.68 10.48 8.15
N ARG A 158 -3.99 11.74 8.47
CA ARG A 158 -4.62 12.12 9.75
C ARG A 158 -6.01 11.52 9.88
N ASP A 159 -6.80 11.55 8.82
CA ASP A 159 -8.17 11.07 8.86
C ASP A 159 -8.23 9.56 9.04
N LEU A 160 -7.33 8.81 8.38
CA LEU A 160 -7.15 7.39 8.63
C LEU A 160 -6.80 7.14 10.10
N LEU A 161 -5.76 7.80 10.63
CA LEU A 161 -5.31 7.60 12.02
C LEU A 161 -6.40 7.94 13.04
N ARG A 162 -7.17 9.01 12.82
CA ARG A 162 -8.33 9.37 13.66
C ARG A 162 -9.43 8.32 13.58
N ALA A 163 -9.76 7.83 12.38
CA ALA A 163 -10.76 6.79 12.20
C ALA A 163 -10.37 5.46 12.86
N GLU A 164 -9.07 5.21 13.03
CA GLU A 164 -8.54 4.06 13.75
C GLU A 164 -8.42 4.29 15.28
N GLY A 165 -8.68 5.50 15.77
CA GLY A 165 -8.53 5.85 17.19
C GLY A 165 -7.08 5.96 17.66
N ALA A 166 -6.13 6.20 16.75
CA ALA A 166 -4.72 6.35 17.11
C ALA A 166 -4.49 7.62 17.95
N ALA A 167 -3.70 7.50 19.01
CA ALA A 167 -3.26 8.64 19.82
C ALA A 167 -2.13 9.39 19.08
N LEU A 168 -2.48 10.52 18.47
CA LEU A 168 -1.57 11.42 17.73
C LEU A 168 -0.86 12.44 18.62
#